data_AF-A0A8C0THA0-F1
#
_entry.id   AF-A0A8C0THA0-F1
#
_cell.length_a   1.000
_cell.length_b   1.000
_cell.length_c   1.000
_cell.angle_alpha   90.00
_cell.angle_beta   90.00
_cell.angle_gamma   90.00
#
_symmetry.space_group_name_H-M   'P 1'
#
loop_
_entity.id
_entity.type
_entity.pdbx_description
1 polymer ?
#
loop_
_entity_poly.entity_id
_entity_poly.type
_entity_poly.pdbx_seq_one_letter_code
_entity_poly.pdbx_strand_id
1 'polypeptide(L)'
;MASTAPILALDPAPASASASPPAPARAQGQAQAQGPLSEACGVAINYIASYELNVSDGYLSMVCYFDEDPDAPVYVPFFQDQVEVKKGHARQFIRYLKERKSKVCLPVVKRLDKEYWGTNVQAIVMALELENGLHKLLQDLQNLASQKNETDLLEFLKRFVGKQKRNIKYLEYQHSYQKELESLVKHQADRLNIRRQHSKSSIVVVPKSSYLKIWISI
;
A
#
# COMPACT_ATOMS: atom_id res chain seq x y z
N MET A 1 59.42 -15.16 76.90
CA MET A 1 58.76 -16.37 77.40
C MET A 1 57.99 -17.00 76.26
N ALA A 2 58.42 -18.22 75.88
CA ALA A 2 57.68 -19.31 75.22
C ALA A 2 56.89 -19.03 73.92
N SER A 3 56.79 -19.92 72.93
CA SER A 3 57.34 -21.26 72.69
C SER A 3 56.84 -21.70 71.30
N THR A 4 57.77 -22.18 70.46
CA THR A 4 57.71 -23.35 69.56
C THR A 4 56.57 -23.52 68.50
N ALA A 5 57.01 -23.84 67.26
CA ALA A 5 56.28 -24.14 66.01
C ALA A 5 55.55 -25.53 66.01
N PRO A 6 55.15 -26.18 64.87
CA PRO A 6 54.91 -25.76 63.47
C PRO A 6 53.63 -26.37 62.78
N ILE A 7 53.35 -25.88 61.56
CA ILE A 7 52.83 -26.52 60.32
C ILE A 7 51.87 -27.73 60.43
N LEU A 8 50.67 -27.57 59.84
CA LEU A 8 49.99 -28.63 59.07
C LEU A 8 49.42 -28.04 57.77
N ALA A 9 49.91 -28.56 56.64
CA ALA A 9 49.42 -28.31 55.31
C ALA A 9 48.03 -28.96 55.12
N LEU A 10 47.09 -28.21 54.55
CA LEU A 10 45.83 -28.73 54.05
C LEU A 10 45.90 -28.73 52.53
N ASP A 11 46.00 -29.92 51.96
CA ASP A 11 45.89 -30.15 50.51
C ASP A 11 44.48 -29.76 50.02
N PRO A 12 44.35 -29.15 48.83
CA PRO A 12 43.05 -28.88 48.24
C PRO A 12 42.44 -30.15 47.63
N ALA A 13 41.15 -30.35 47.90
CA ALA A 13 40.33 -31.43 47.34
C ALA A 13 40.28 -31.39 45.80
N PRO A 14 40.19 -32.55 45.11
CA PRO A 14 40.21 -32.60 43.66
C PRO A 14 38.89 -32.09 43.07
N ALA A 15 39.01 -31.17 42.11
CA ALA A 15 37.90 -30.71 41.28
C ALA A 15 37.39 -31.86 40.40
N SER A 16 36.15 -32.30 40.62
CA SER A 16 35.44 -33.21 39.73
C SER A 16 35.03 -32.48 38.45
N ALA A 17 35.81 -32.67 37.38
CA ALA A 17 35.46 -32.21 36.04
C ALA A 17 34.37 -33.11 35.44
N SER A 18 33.11 -32.67 35.48
CA SER A 18 32.04 -33.26 34.66
C SER A 18 32.11 -32.67 33.25
N ALA A 19 32.81 -33.36 32.34
CA ALA A 19 32.80 -33.01 30.92
C ALA A 19 31.41 -33.30 30.34
N SER A 20 30.66 -32.25 29.98
CA SER A 20 29.47 -32.39 29.14
C SER A 20 29.88 -32.82 27.72
N PRO A 21 29.13 -33.71 27.05
CA PRO A 21 29.44 -34.10 25.68
C PRO A 21 29.30 -32.91 24.73
N PRO A 22 30.11 -32.81 23.66
CA PRO A 22 30.00 -31.74 22.69
C PRO A 22 28.63 -31.81 22.00
N ALA A 23 27.95 -30.67 21.93
CA ALA A 23 26.73 -30.52 21.16
C ALA A 23 26.98 -30.98 19.70
N PRO A 24 26.02 -31.67 19.05
CA PRO A 24 26.19 -32.06 17.67
C PRO A 24 26.42 -30.80 16.83
N ALA A 25 27.47 -30.83 16.01
CA ALA A 25 27.77 -29.79 15.06
C ALA A 25 26.49 -29.49 14.28
N ARG A 26 25.96 -28.26 14.43
CA ARG A 26 24.95 -27.74 13.51
C ARG A 26 25.56 -27.89 12.12
N ALA A 27 25.01 -28.79 11.32
CA ALA A 27 25.15 -28.74 9.88
C ALA A 27 24.63 -27.35 9.47
N GLN A 28 25.55 -26.39 9.36
CA GLN A 28 25.31 -25.19 8.60
C GLN A 28 25.14 -25.69 7.16
N GLY A 29 23.90 -26.02 6.81
CA GLY A 29 23.47 -25.96 5.43
C GLY A 29 23.74 -24.53 5.01
N GLN A 30 24.93 -24.29 4.47
CA GLN A 30 25.20 -23.10 3.68
C GLN A 30 24.12 -23.15 2.60
N ALA A 31 23.08 -22.31 2.75
CA ALA A 31 22.25 -21.97 1.61
C ALA A 31 23.25 -21.46 0.58
N GLN A 32 23.58 -22.29 -0.41
CA GLN A 32 24.45 -21.91 -1.51
C GLN A 32 23.86 -20.62 -2.04
N ALA A 33 24.56 -19.51 -1.86
CA ALA A 33 24.14 -18.23 -2.40
C ALA A 33 24.04 -18.44 -3.92
N GLN A 34 22.81 -18.58 -4.41
CA GLN A 34 22.54 -18.82 -5.81
C GLN A 34 23.19 -17.71 -6.63
N GLY A 35 23.76 -18.09 -7.76
CA GLY A 35 24.48 -17.18 -8.64
C GLY A 35 23.64 -15.97 -9.08
N PRO A 36 24.30 -15.01 -9.76
CA PRO A 36 23.62 -13.86 -10.33
C PRO A 36 22.41 -14.26 -11.16
N LEU A 37 21.36 -13.43 -11.09
CA LEU A 37 20.22 -13.53 -11.98
C LEU A 37 20.71 -13.30 -13.41
N SER A 38 19.94 -13.81 -14.38
CA SER A 38 20.06 -13.37 -15.75
C SER A 38 19.93 -11.84 -15.82
N GLU A 39 20.69 -11.22 -16.72
CA GLU A 39 20.71 -9.77 -16.86
C GLU A 39 19.30 -9.19 -17.05
N ALA A 40 18.49 -9.84 -17.88
CA ALA A 40 17.11 -9.44 -18.14
C ALA A 40 16.24 -9.46 -16.86
N CYS A 41 16.32 -10.51 -16.03
CA CYS A 41 15.60 -10.55 -14.75
C CYS A 41 16.12 -9.48 -13.79
N GLY A 42 17.43 -9.29 -13.72
CA GLY A 42 18.05 -8.24 -12.90
C GLY A 42 17.55 -6.84 -13.28
N VAL A 43 17.50 -6.51 -14.57
CA VAL A 43 16.95 -5.24 -15.07
C VAL A 43 15.48 -5.09 -14.71
N ALA A 44 14.66 -6.12 -14.94
CA ALA A 44 13.24 -6.09 -14.64
C ALA A 44 12.95 -5.89 -13.14
N ILE A 45 13.70 -6.56 -12.25
CA ILE A 45 13.57 -6.37 -10.79
C ILE A 45 13.95 -4.95 -10.36
N ASN A 46 15.00 -4.37 -10.94
CA ASN A 46 15.37 -2.97 -10.67
C ASN A 46 14.25 -2.01 -11.09
N TYR A 47 13.64 -2.25 -12.24
CA TYR A 47 12.50 -1.46 -12.71
C TYR A 47 11.29 -1.61 -11.79
N ILE A 48 10.92 -2.83 -11.40
CA ILE A 48 9.82 -3.09 -10.46
C ILE A 48 10.07 -2.43 -9.11
N ALA A 49 11.29 -2.52 -8.56
CA ALA A 49 11.62 -1.85 -7.30
C ALA A 49 11.44 -0.33 -7.38
N SER A 50 11.81 0.27 -8.51
CA SER A 50 11.62 1.72 -8.76
C SER A 50 10.14 2.06 -8.95
N TYR A 51 9.39 1.19 -9.63
CA TYR A 51 7.96 1.35 -9.84
C TYR A 51 7.19 1.22 -8.51
N GLU A 52 7.54 0.30 -7.62
CA GLU A 52 6.96 0.18 -6.27
C GLU A 52 7.16 1.48 -5.46
N LEU A 53 8.33 2.13 -5.58
CA LEU A 53 8.57 3.45 -4.97
C LEU A 53 7.67 4.53 -5.60
N ASN A 54 7.51 4.52 -6.92
CA ASN A 54 6.60 5.43 -7.62
C ASN A 54 5.13 5.23 -7.21
N VAL A 55 4.68 3.98 -7.04
CA VAL A 55 3.32 3.68 -6.54
C VAL A 55 3.17 4.17 -5.09
N SER A 56 4.18 3.95 -4.23
CA SER A 56 4.19 4.51 -2.88
C SER A 56 4.03 6.03 -2.88
N ASP A 57 4.75 6.71 -3.77
CA ASP A 57 4.74 8.16 -3.87
C ASP A 57 3.38 8.68 -4.40
N GLY A 58 2.78 7.96 -5.36
CA GLY A 58 1.42 8.20 -5.82
C GLY A 58 0.39 8.11 -4.69
N TYR A 59 0.44 7.04 -3.87
CA TYR A 59 -0.44 6.92 -2.71
C TYR A 59 -0.21 8.03 -1.69
N LEU A 60 1.06 8.35 -1.37
CA LEU A 60 1.37 9.43 -0.44
C LEU A 60 0.78 10.75 -0.91
N SER A 61 0.87 11.02 -2.22
CA SER A 61 0.26 12.21 -2.80
C SER A 61 -1.25 12.28 -2.62
N MET A 62 -1.94 11.16 -2.83
CA MET A 62 -3.39 11.09 -2.69
C MET A 62 -3.79 11.27 -1.23
N VAL A 63 -3.04 10.67 -0.30
CA VAL A 63 -3.25 10.85 1.14
C VAL A 63 -3.14 12.32 1.52
N CYS A 64 -2.05 13.01 1.14
CA CYS A 64 -1.87 14.42 1.47
C CYS A 64 -2.99 15.31 0.91
N TYR A 65 -3.55 14.95 -0.24
CA TYR A 65 -4.68 15.66 -0.83
C TYR A 65 -5.98 15.51 -0.02
N PHE A 66 -6.20 14.36 0.63
CA PHE A 66 -7.37 14.12 1.48
C PHE A 66 -7.16 14.49 2.95
N ASP A 67 -5.91 14.71 3.40
CA ASP A 67 -5.58 15.00 4.81
C ASP A 67 -6.13 16.36 5.30
N GLU A 68 -6.44 17.26 4.36
CA GLU A 68 -7.07 18.54 4.64
C GLU A 68 -8.61 18.45 4.78
N ASP A 69 -9.22 17.28 4.50
CA ASP A 69 -10.66 17.07 4.50
C ASP A 69 -11.15 16.37 5.78
N PRO A 70 -11.95 17.04 6.65
CA PRO A 70 -12.52 16.40 7.83
C PRO A 70 -13.50 15.25 7.50
N ASP A 71 -14.03 15.21 6.27
CA ASP A 71 -14.94 14.18 5.77
C ASP A 71 -14.21 13.20 4.83
N ALA A 72 -12.90 13.01 5.04
CA ALA A 72 -12.05 12.16 4.21
C ALA A 72 -12.69 10.77 3.93
N PRO A 73 -12.60 10.27 2.68
CA PRO A 73 -13.21 9.00 2.32
C PRO A 73 -12.68 7.81 3.12
N VAL A 74 -13.55 6.82 3.36
CA VAL A 74 -13.24 5.60 4.15
C VAL A 74 -12.08 4.77 3.60
N TYR A 75 -11.70 4.95 2.33
CA TYR A 75 -10.58 4.25 1.69
C TYR A 75 -9.23 4.96 1.87
N VAL A 76 -9.19 6.19 2.39
CA VAL A 76 -7.92 6.93 2.59
C VAL A 76 -6.96 6.20 3.54
N PRO A 77 -7.39 5.56 4.64
CA PRO A 77 -6.50 4.72 5.46
C PRO A 77 -5.85 3.58 4.67
N PHE A 78 -6.55 3.00 3.68
CA PHE A 78 -5.93 2.01 2.80
C PHE A 78 -4.79 2.62 1.97
N PHE A 79 -4.94 3.84 1.45
CA PHE A 79 -3.84 4.53 0.75
C PHE A 79 -2.66 4.77 1.67
N GLN A 80 -2.90 5.22 2.92
CA GLN A 80 -1.86 5.41 3.94
C GLN A 80 -1.07 4.14 4.18
N ASP A 81 -1.76 3.01 4.39
CA ASP A 81 -1.12 1.70 4.57
C ASP A 81 -0.29 1.31 3.33
N GLN A 82 -0.81 1.57 2.13
CA GLN A 82 -0.09 1.22 0.90
C GLN A 82 1.22 2.00 0.75
N VAL A 83 1.36 3.23 1.27
CA VAL A 83 2.63 3.97 1.22
C VAL A 83 3.77 3.11 1.80
N GLU A 84 3.60 2.62 3.02
CA GLU A 84 4.67 1.87 3.69
C GLU A 84 4.81 0.44 3.16
N VAL A 85 3.70 -0.20 2.75
CA VAL A 85 3.72 -1.52 2.11
C VAL A 85 4.55 -1.48 0.82
N LYS A 86 4.34 -0.49 -0.04
CA LYS A 86 5.01 -0.37 -1.34
C LYS A 86 6.49 -0.04 -1.19
N LYS A 87 6.86 0.88 -0.27
CA LYS A 87 8.28 1.08 0.12
C LYS A 87 8.91 -0.22 0.65
N GLY A 88 8.17 -0.97 1.46
CA GLY A 88 8.58 -2.27 1.99
C GLY A 88 8.83 -3.29 0.90
N HIS A 89 7.99 -3.33 -0.15
CA HIS A 89 8.18 -4.21 -1.30
C HIS A 89 9.41 -3.82 -2.13
N ALA A 90 9.58 -2.53 -2.43
CA ALA A 90 10.78 -2.04 -3.12
C ALA A 90 12.07 -2.48 -2.41
N ARG A 91 12.13 -2.31 -1.08
CA ARG A 91 13.27 -2.77 -0.26
C ARG A 91 13.50 -4.28 -0.36
N GLN A 92 12.44 -5.08 -0.43
CA GLN A 92 12.56 -6.54 -0.59
C GLN A 92 13.12 -6.94 -1.96
N PHE A 93 12.70 -6.29 -3.03
CA PHE A 93 13.26 -6.53 -4.38
C PHE A 93 14.75 -6.14 -4.46
N ILE A 94 15.12 -4.98 -3.90
CA ILE A 94 16.52 -4.54 -3.82
C ILE A 94 17.35 -5.53 -2.99
N ARG A 95 16.81 -6.01 -1.86
CA ARG A 95 17.49 -7.01 -1.04
C ARG A 95 17.68 -8.32 -1.82
N TYR A 96 16.67 -8.76 -2.56
CA TYR A 96 16.76 -9.96 -3.39
C TYR A 96 17.86 -9.84 -4.46
N LEU A 97 17.98 -8.69 -5.13
CA LEU A 97 19.10 -8.42 -6.06
C LEU A 97 20.46 -8.58 -5.37
N LYS A 98 20.61 -8.02 -4.16
CA LYS A 98 21.85 -8.12 -3.38
C LYS A 98 22.15 -9.56 -2.94
N GLU A 99 21.15 -10.30 -2.46
CA GLU A 99 21.27 -11.70 -2.07
C GLU A 99 21.73 -12.57 -3.26
N ARG A 100 21.21 -12.28 -4.45
CA ARG A 100 21.62 -12.89 -5.72
C ARG A 100 22.89 -12.29 -6.31
N LYS A 101 23.63 -11.43 -5.62
CA LYS A 101 24.86 -10.76 -6.11
C LYS A 101 24.67 -10.07 -7.48
N SER A 102 23.46 -9.60 -7.76
CA SER A 102 23.09 -8.94 -9.01
C SER A 102 23.18 -7.42 -8.85
N LYS A 103 23.43 -6.71 -9.96
CA LYS A 103 23.62 -5.25 -9.93
C LYS A 103 22.33 -4.54 -9.51
N VAL A 104 22.46 -3.59 -8.59
CA VAL A 104 21.38 -2.66 -8.19
C VAL A 104 21.58 -1.35 -8.94
N CYS A 105 20.62 -1.00 -9.79
CA CYS A 105 20.58 0.22 -10.58
C CYS A 105 19.11 0.61 -10.78
N LEU A 106 18.57 1.38 -9.84
CA LEU A 106 17.17 1.82 -9.87
C LEU A 106 16.99 2.94 -10.91
N PRO A 107 16.23 2.71 -12.00
CA PRO A 107 15.93 3.78 -12.94
C PRO A 107 15.02 4.85 -12.32
N VAL A 108 15.08 6.06 -12.86
CA VAL A 108 14.10 7.10 -12.55
C VAL A 108 12.79 6.73 -13.22
N VAL A 109 11.75 6.51 -12.41
CA VAL A 109 10.36 6.39 -12.88
C VAL A 109 9.69 7.72 -12.61
N LYS A 110 9.25 8.39 -13.67
CA LYS A 110 8.59 9.69 -13.55
C LYS A 110 7.25 9.52 -12.83
N ARG A 111 7.03 10.35 -11.81
CA ARG A 111 5.73 10.48 -11.14
C ARG A 111 4.66 10.92 -12.14
N LEU A 112 3.41 10.55 -11.86
CA LEU A 112 2.28 11.18 -12.54
C LEU A 112 2.25 12.67 -12.18
N ASP A 113 2.44 13.55 -13.17
CA ASP A 113 2.34 15.00 -13.01
C ASP A 113 0.86 15.38 -12.84
N LYS A 114 0.32 15.17 -11.63
CA LYS A 114 -1.02 15.61 -11.24
C LYS A 114 -0.94 16.38 -9.93
N GLU A 115 -1.24 17.67 -10.02
CA GLU A 115 -1.41 18.54 -8.85
C GLU A 115 -2.78 18.34 -8.18
N TYR A 116 -3.76 17.78 -8.89
CA TYR A 116 -5.12 17.58 -8.41
C TYR A 116 -5.60 16.15 -8.67
N TRP A 117 -6.07 15.47 -7.61
CA TRP A 117 -6.51 14.07 -7.67
C TRP A 117 -7.98 13.89 -8.02
N GLY A 118 -8.76 14.98 -8.06
CA GLY A 118 -10.10 14.92 -8.58
C GLY A 118 -11.17 14.57 -7.55
N THR A 119 -12.26 14.00 -8.07
CA THR A 119 -13.27 13.35 -7.24
C THR A 119 -12.74 12.03 -6.68
N ASN A 120 -13.45 11.47 -5.72
CA ASN A 120 -13.14 10.15 -5.17
C ASN A 120 -13.04 9.06 -6.24
N VAL A 121 -13.92 9.07 -7.25
CA VAL A 121 -13.85 8.14 -8.39
C VAL A 121 -12.53 8.33 -9.14
N GLN A 122 -12.13 9.56 -9.41
CA GLN A 122 -10.90 9.85 -10.15
C GLN A 122 -9.64 9.41 -9.38
N ALA A 123 -9.60 9.65 -8.07
CA ALA A 123 -8.49 9.19 -7.23
C ALA A 123 -8.34 7.66 -7.25
N ILE A 124 -9.45 6.92 -7.13
CA ILE A 124 -9.41 5.45 -7.17
C ILE A 124 -9.03 4.93 -8.56
N VAL A 125 -9.49 5.55 -9.65
CA VAL A 125 -9.09 5.19 -11.02
C VAL A 125 -7.58 5.34 -11.19
N MET A 126 -6.98 6.42 -10.66
CA MET A 126 -5.53 6.59 -10.70
C MET A 126 -4.78 5.53 -9.88
N ALA A 127 -5.29 5.18 -8.70
CA ALA A 127 -4.72 4.10 -7.90
C ALA A 127 -4.79 2.76 -8.67
N LEU A 128 -5.91 2.47 -9.34
CA LEU A 128 -6.07 1.29 -10.19
C LEU A 128 -5.08 1.28 -11.36
N GLU A 129 -4.85 2.41 -12.02
CA GLU A 129 -3.87 2.50 -13.12
C GLU A 129 -2.46 2.14 -12.65
N LEU A 130 -2.03 2.70 -11.51
CA LEU A 130 -0.74 2.38 -10.89
C LEU A 130 -0.64 0.89 -10.52
N GLU A 131 -1.67 0.35 -9.87
CA GLU A 131 -1.67 -1.04 -9.42
C GLU A 131 -1.76 -2.04 -10.60
N ASN A 132 -2.48 -1.71 -11.66
CA ASN A 132 -2.53 -2.53 -12.87
C ASN A 132 -1.20 -2.50 -13.64
N GLY A 133 -0.55 -1.33 -13.70
CA GLY A 133 0.80 -1.20 -14.24
C GLY A 133 1.80 -2.10 -13.50
N LEU A 134 1.81 -2.04 -12.16
CA LEU A 134 2.65 -2.90 -11.32
C LEU A 134 2.30 -4.39 -11.51
N HIS A 135 1.02 -4.73 -11.61
CA HIS A 135 0.60 -6.12 -11.83
C HIS A 135 1.14 -6.69 -13.13
N LYS A 136 1.07 -5.91 -14.22
CA LYS A 136 1.61 -6.30 -15.50
C LYS A 136 3.12 -6.54 -15.43
N LEU A 137 3.87 -5.64 -14.78
CA LEU A 137 5.31 -5.81 -14.60
C LEU A 137 5.66 -7.10 -13.84
N LEU A 138 4.88 -7.43 -12.80
CA LEU A 138 5.06 -8.68 -12.06
C LEU A 138 4.78 -9.92 -12.94
N GLN A 139 3.73 -9.88 -13.77
CA GLN A 139 3.42 -10.97 -14.71
C GLN A 139 4.52 -11.13 -15.76
N ASP A 140 4.99 -10.02 -16.32
CA ASP A 140 6.09 -10.02 -17.30
C ASP A 140 7.36 -10.61 -16.69
N LEU A 141 7.68 -10.26 -15.43
CA LEU A 141 8.81 -10.85 -14.71
C LEU A 141 8.61 -12.35 -14.42
N GLN A 142 7.41 -12.81 -14.08
CA GLN A 142 7.14 -14.24 -13.91
C GLN A 142 7.36 -15.02 -15.21
N ASN A 143 6.90 -14.47 -16.33
CA ASN A 143 7.10 -15.08 -17.64
C ASN A 143 8.59 -15.14 -18.00
N LEU A 144 9.31 -14.04 -17.79
CA LEU A 144 10.75 -13.95 -18.02
C LEU A 144 11.54 -14.93 -17.14
N ALA A 145 11.23 -14.98 -15.84
CA ALA A 145 11.87 -15.90 -14.90
C ALA A 145 11.65 -17.37 -15.31
N SER A 146 10.45 -17.70 -15.79
CA SER A 146 10.13 -19.04 -16.31
C SER A 146 10.98 -19.37 -17.55
N GLN A 147 11.10 -18.45 -18.51
CA GLN A 147 11.92 -18.62 -19.71
C GLN A 147 13.42 -18.75 -19.40
N LYS A 148 13.89 -18.09 -18.33
CA LYS A 148 15.29 -18.14 -17.87
C LYS A 148 15.56 -19.26 -16.86
N ASN A 149 14.56 -20.10 -16.57
CA ASN A 149 14.63 -21.18 -15.58
C ASN A 149 15.05 -20.71 -14.18
N GLU A 150 14.63 -19.51 -13.76
CA GLU A 150 14.91 -18.95 -12.44
C GLU A 150 13.83 -19.35 -11.43
N THR A 151 13.85 -20.61 -11.02
CA THR A 151 12.84 -21.20 -10.12
C THR A 151 12.71 -20.47 -8.79
N ASP A 152 13.82 -20.00 -8.20
CA ASP A 152 13.79 -19.28 -6.92
C ASP A 152 13.23 -17.87 -7.04
N LEU A 153 13.36 -17.26 -8.22
CA LEU A 153 12.71 -15.98 -8.49
C LEU A 153 11.19 -16.19 -8.62
N LEU A 154 10.76 -17.26 -9.29
CA LEU A 154 9.34 -17.61 -9.36
C LEU A 154 8.73 -17.82 -7.97
N GLU A 155 9.43 -18.54 -7.08
CA GLU A 155 9.00 -18.74 -5.71
C GLU A 155 8.92 -17.41 -4.95
N PHE A 156 9.96 -16.57 -5.07
CA PHE A 156 10.00 -15.25 -4.46
C PHE A 156 8.82 -14.36 -4.88
N LEU A 157 8.40 -14.42 -6.15
CA LEU A 157 7.33 -13.58 -6.70
C LEU A 157 5.92 -13.95 -6.22
N LYS A 158 5.68 -15.21 -5.80
CA LYS A 158 4.33 -15.69 -5.41
C LYS A 158 3.64 -14.79 -4.38
N ARG A 159 4.39 -14.32 -3.38
CA ARG A 159 3.83 -13.47 -2.31
C ARG A 159 3.37 -12.09 -2.81
N PHE A 160 4.04 -11.54 -3.81
CA PHE A 160 3.72 -10.22 -4.37
C PHE A 160 2.49 -10.30 -5.25
N VAL A 161 2.42 -11.31 -6.12
CA VAL A 161 1.26 -11.52 -7.02
C VAL A 161 -0.03 -11.76 -6.23
N GLY A 162 0.02 -12.54 -5.15
CA GLY A 162 -1.14 -12.76 -4.29
C GLY A 162 -1.63 -11.48 -3.61
N LYS A 163 -0.71 -10.63 -3.13
CA LYS A 163 -1.05 -9.30 -2.56
C LYS A 163 -1.62 -8.37 -3.63
N GLN A 164 -1.00 -8.34 -4.81
CA GLN A 164 -1.40 -7.45 -5.90
C GLN A 164 -2.85 -7.68 -6.35
N LYS A 165 -3.25 -8.95 -6.48
CA LYS A 165 -4.64 -9.31 -6.79
C LYS A 165 -5.64 -8.82 -5.73
N ARG A 166 -5.27 -8.87 -4.45
CA ARG A 166 -6.12 -8.38 -3.36
C ARG A 166 -6.25 -6.86 -3.38
N ASN A 167 -5.15 -6.14 -3.61
CA ASN A 167 -5.16 -4.68 -3.72
C ASN A 167 -6.06 -4.22 -4.86
N ILE A 168 -5.90 -4.78 -6.06
CA ILE A 168 -6.71 -4.42 -7.24
C ILE A 168 -8.19 -4.68 -6.95
N LYS A 169 -8.54 -5.86 -6.44
CA LYS A 169 -9.92 -6.20 -6.11
C LYS A 169 -10.55 -5.24 -5.09
N TYR A 170 -9.78 -4.82 -4.08
CA TYR A 170 -10.25 -3.83 -3.11
C TYR A 170 -10.54 -2.48 -3.77
N LEU A 171 -9.63 -1.99 -4.62
CA LEU A 171 -9.80 -0.73 -5.33
C LEU A 171 -10.98 -0.77 -6.32
N GLU A 172 -11.17 -1.89 -7.03
CA GLU A 172 -12.31 -2.08 -7.92
C GLU A 172 -13.64 -2.00 -7.16
N TYR A 173 -13.71 -2.60 -5.97
CA TYR A 173 -14.86 -2.50 -5.09
C TYR A 173 -15.11 -1.07 -4.61
N GLN A 174 -14.06 -0.35 -4.19
CA GLN A 174 -14.18 1.05 -3.77
C GLN A 174 -14.63 1.94 -4.95
N HIS A 175 -14.13 1.67 -6.15
CA HIS A 175 -14.52 2.40 -7.36
C HIS A 175 -16.00 2.21 -7.69
N SER A 176 -16.53 0.97 -7.63
CA SER A 176 -17.95 0.72 -7.84
C SER A 176 -18.81 1.40 -6.77
N TYR A 177 -18.40 1.29 -5.51
CA TYR A 177 -19.12 1.89 -4.39
C TYR A 177 -19.20 3.42 -4.52
N GLN A 178 -18.09 4.07 -4.85
CA GLN A 178 -18.06 5.51 -4.99
C GLN A 178 -18.91 6.01 -6.18
N LYS A 179 -18.94 5.26 -7.29
CA LYS A 179 -19.82 5.58 -8.43
C LYS A 179 -21.30 5.52 -8.05
N GLU A 180 -21.69 4.53 -7.25
CA GLU A 180 -23.06 4.43 -6.75
C GLU A 180 -23.40 5.61 -5.84
N LEU A 181 -22.50 6.00 -4.93
CA LEU A 181 -22.68 7.18 -4.08
C LEU A 181 -22.85 8.46 -4.89
N GLU A 182 -21.98 8.72 -5.87
CA GLU A 182 -22.09 9.91 -6.74
C GLU A 182 -23.42 9.93 -7.52
N SER A 183 -23.89 8.77 -8.00
CA SER A 183 -25.17 8.63 -8.69
C SER A 183 -26.36 8.94 -7.77
N LEU A 184 -26.36 8.41 -6.54
CA LEU A 184 -27.41 8.64 -5.55
C LEU A 184 -27.50 10.11 -5.15
N VAL A 185 -26.35 10.75 -4.90
CA VAL A 185 -26.27 12.18 -4.57
C VAL A 185 -26.83 13.03 -5.72
N LYS A 186 -26.44 12.71 -6.96
CA LYS A 186 -26.95 13.40 -8.15
C LYS A 186 -28.46 13.26 -8.29
N HIS A 187 -28.99 12.04 -8.17
CA HIS A 187 -30.43 11.79 -8.27
C HIS A 187 -31.22 12.50 -7.16
N GLN A 188 -30.70 12.55 -5.93
CA GLN A 188 -31.30 13.29 -4.83
C GLN A 188 -31.32 14.80 -5.10
N ALA A 189 -30.21 15.35 -5.60
CA ALA A 189 -30.12 16.77 -5.99
C ALA A 189 -31.15 17.12 -7.07
N ASP A 190 -31.29 16.29 -8.09
CA ASP A 190 -32.26 16.47 -9.18
C ASP A 190 -33.70 16.46 -8.64
N ARG A 191 -34.04 15.52 -7.76
CA ARG A 191 -35.37 15.45 -7.12
C ARG A 191 -35.68 16.71 -6.30
N LEU A 192 -34.71 17.20 -5.53
CA LEU A 192 -34.87 18.42 -4.73
C LEU A 192 -35.02 19.65 -5.62
N ASN A 193 -34.31 19.71 -6.74
CA ASN A 193 -34.41 20.80 -7.70
C ASN A 193 -35.81 20.84 -8.35
N ILE A 194 -36.33 19.68 -8.80
CA ILE A 194 -37.68 19.55 -9.36
C ILE A 194 -38.73 20.00 -8.34
N ARG A 195 -38.62 19.56 -7.08
CA ARG A 195 -39.54 19.95 -6.00
C ARG A 195 -39.53 21.46 -5.75
N ARG A 196 -38.35 22.09 -5.77
CA ARG A 196 -38.21 23.56 -5.62
C ARG A 196 -38.86 24.32 -6.78
N GLN A 197 -38.71 23.84 -8.01
CA GLN A 197 -39.35 24.46 -9.18
C GLN A 197 -40.88 24.39 -9.09
N HIS A 198 -41.44 23.23 -8.73
CA HIS A 198 -42.89 23.09 -8.54
C HIS A 198 -43.41 24.00 -7.42
N SER A 199 -42.68 24.11 -6.30
CA SER A 199 -43.07 24.99 -5.19
C SER A 199 -43.02 26.48 -5.54
N LYS A 200 -42.10 26.92 -6.42
CA LYS A 200 -42.03 28.32 -6.88
C LYS A 200 -43.18 28.64 -7.85
N SER A 201 -43.56 27.71 -8.71
CA SER A 201 -44.70 27.87 -9.64
C SER A 201 -46.06 27.90 -8.94
N SER A 202 -46.18 27.31 -7.74
CA SER A 202 -47.42 27.34 -6.93
C SER A 202 -47.61 28.61 -6.09
N ILE A 203 -46.58 29.45 -5.93
CA ILE A 203 -46.71 30.74 -5.23
C ILE A 203 -47.20 31.78 -6.24
N VAL A 204 -48.52 31.87 -6.41
CA VAL A 204 -49.16 33.02 -7.07
C VAL A 204 -49.14 34.17 -6.05
N VAL A 205 -48.35 35.21 -6.33
CA VAL A 205 -48.39 36.45 -5.55
C VAL A 205 -49.73 37.13 -5.84
N VAL A 206 -50.71 36.95 -4.96
CA VAL A 206 -51.97 37.71 -5.02
C VAL A 206 -51.65 39.15 -4.61
N PRO A 207 -51.85 40.15 -5.49
CA PRO A 207 -51.56 41.54 -5.14
C PRO A 207 -52.47 41.99 -3.99
N LYS A 208 -51.90 42.49 -2.89
CA LYS A 208 -52.67 43.21 -1.86
C LYS A 208 -53.01 44.61 -2.40
N SER A 209 -54.19 44.75 -3.01
CA SER A 209 -54.85 46.02 -3.33
C SER A 209 -56.31 45.71 -3.69
N SER A 210 -57.36 46.24 -3.09
CA SER A 210 -57.53 47.29 -2.09
C SER A 210 -58.85 47.06 -1.35
N TYR A 211 -58.88 47.46 -0.09
CA TYR A 211 -60.09 47.73 0.66
C TYR A 211 -60.94 48.85 -0.01
N LEU A 212 -62.23 48.92 0.36
CA LEU A 212 -63.21 50.03 0.20
C LEU A 212 -63.94 50.18 -1.15
N LYS A 213 -65.25 49.82 -1.21
CA LYS A 213 -66.40 50.70 -0.86
C LYS A 213 -67.75 50.07 -1.25
N ILE A 214 -68.62 49.96 -0.25
CA ILE A 214 -70.08 49.77 -0.33
C ILE A 214 -70.70 50.97 -1.06
N TRP A 215 -71.66 50.75 -1.97
CA TRP A 215 -72.85 51.61 -2.16
C TRP A 215 -74.04 50.76 -2.67
N ILE A 216 -75.11 50.78 -1.88
CA ILE A 216 -76.49 50.47 -2.26
C ILE A 216 -77.08 51.70 -2.97
N SER A 217 -77.90 51.48 -4.00
CA SER A 217 -79.04 52.31 -4.51
C SER A 217 -79.26 51.95 -5.98
N ILE A 218 -80.42 51.61 -6.52
CA ILE A 218 -81.84 51.52 -6.11
C ILE A 218 -82.42 50.33 -6.87
#